data_AF-R1BIZ1-F1
#
_entry.id   AF-R1BIZ1-F1
#
_cell.length_a   1.000
_cell.length_b   1.000
_cell.length_c   1.000
_cell.angle_alpha   90.00
_cell.angle_beta   90.00
_cell.angle_gamma   90.00
#
_symmetry.space_group_name_H-M   'P 1'
#
loop_
_entity.id
_entity.type
_entity.pdbx_description
1 polymer ?
#
loop_
_entity_poly.entity_id
_entity_poly.type
_entity_poly.pdbx_seq_one_letter_code
_entity_poly.pdbx_strand_id
1 'polypeptide(L)'
;MELTTGPERIFKLCVADESARFQAAGTIRSELDAADGFIHLSDRTSAPVVAGLFFSTAKDLRLIELASSKLAPLSWVVGKMGDAAPTPAEGELAIHYLIPEGCVHVFGAGGVPTSAIVREEAVPLGADGKHVFPDWL
;
A
#
# COMPACT_ATOMS: atom_id res chain seq x y z
N MET A 1 9.48 19.42 -14.20
CA MET A 1 9.47 19.59 -12.74
C MET A 1 9.36 18.19 -12.19
N GLU A 2 10.48 17.61 -11.75
CA GLU A 2 10.44 16.29 -11.11
C GLU A 2 9.60 16.41 -9.85
N LEU A 3 8.54 15.60 -9.77
CA LEU A 3 7.75 15.49 -8.55
C LEU A 3 8.66 14.82 -7.51
N THR A 4 9.26 15.61 -6.63
CA THR A 4 10.06 15.11 -5.49
C THR A 4 9.18 14.66 -4.32
N THR A 5 7.86 14.60 -4.54
CA THR A 5 6.86 14.25 -3.54
C THR A 5 5.93 13.21 -4.13
N GLY A 6 5.63 12.16 -3.36
CA GLY A 6 4.65 11.16 -3.74
C GLY A 6 3.22 11.56 -3.38
N PRO A 7 2.25 10.65 -3.60
CA PRO A 7 0.84 10.94 -3.37
C PRO A 7 0.53 11.18 -1.87
N GLU A 8 -0.46 12.03 -1.60
CA GLU A 8 -0.95 12.29 -0.25
C GLU A 8 -1.65 11.07 0.38
N ARG A 9 -2.19 10.20 -0.49
CA ARG A 9 -2.90 8.97 -0.13
C ARG A 9 -2.31 7.78 -0.86
N ILE A 10 -2.07 6.74 -0.08
CA ILE A 10 -1.56 5.45 -0.55
C ILE A 10 -2.44 4.35 0.04
N PHE A 11 -2.47 3.21 -0.61
CA PHE A 11 -3.48 2.20 -0.37
C PHE A 11 -2.85 0.83 -0.13
N LYS A 12 -3.44 0.06 0.77
CA LYS A 12 -3.16 -1.36 0.98
C LYS A 12 -4.43 -2.15 0.70
N LEU A 13 -4.28 -3.26 -0.02
CA LEU A 13 -5.29 -4.31 -0.10
C LEU A 13 -4.85 -5.49 0.75
N CYS A 14 -5.80 -6.04 1.49
CA CYS A 14 -5.60 -7.23 2.33
C CYS A 14 -6.95 -7.90 2.61
N VAL A 15 -6.95 -9.18 2.98
CA VAL A 15 -8.16 -9.85 3.48
C VAL A 15 -8.45 -9.40 4.92
N ALA A 16 -9.70 -9.57 5.38
CA ALA A 16 -10.15 -9.04 6.66
C ALA A 16 -9.32 -9.57 7.85
N ASP A 17 -8.98 -10.85 7.83
CA ASP A 17 -8.12 -11.48 8.85
C ASP A 17 -6.72 -10.85 8.90
N GLU A 18 -6.18 -10.45 7.75
CA GLU A 18 -4.86 -9.82 7.66
C GLU A 18 -4.91 -8.38 8.16
N SER A 19 -5.97 -7.63 7.83
CA SER A 19 -6.22 -6.31 8.45
C SER A 19 -6.25 -6.40 9.97
N ALA A 20 -6.96 -7.38 10.54
CA ALA A 20 -7.00 -7.59 11.98
C ALA A 20 -5.60 -7.87 12.59
N ARG A 21 -4.75 -8.61 11.88
CA ARG A 21 -3.35 -8.86 12.30
C ARG A 21 -2.52 -7.58 12.26
N PHE A 22 -2.68 -6.74 11.24
CA PHE A 22 -2.00 -5.43 11.18
C PHE A 22 -2.36 -4.59 12.39
N GLN A 23 -3.66 -4.48 12.70
CA GLN A 23 -4.15 -3.71 13.84
C GLN A 23 -3.59 -4.25 15.17
N ALA A 24 -3.59 -5.56 15.36
CA ALA A 24 -3.02 -6.18 16.55
C ALA A 24 -1.50 -5.96 16.68
N ALA A 25 -0.77 -5.94 15.57
CA ALA A 25 0.68 -5.71 15.55
C ALA A 25 1.06 -4.22 15.65
N GLY A 26 0.15 -3.30 15.33
CA GLY A 26 0.43 -1.87 15.21
C GLY A 26 1.16 -1.48 13.92
N THR A 27 1.44 -2.44 13.04
CA THR A 27 2.15 -2.25 11.77
C THR A 27 1.49 -3.04 10.65
N ILE A 28 1.39 -2.43 9.47
CA ILE A 28 1.01 -3.06 8.22
C ILE A 28 2.21 -3.81 7.66
N ARG A 29 2.11 -5.13 7.59
CA ARG A 29 3.09 -6.01 6.96
C ARG A 29 2.47 -7.37 6.68
N SER A 30 2.19 -7.67 5.41
CA SER A 30 1.73 -9.00 4.99
C SER A 30 2.84 -10.04 4.99
N GLU A 31 2.47 -11.30 4.82
CA GLU A 31 3.45 -12.38 4.60
C GLU A 31 4.26 -12.14 3.31
N LEU A 32 3.62 -11.65 2.24
CA LEU A 32 4.29 -11.27 1.00
C LEU A 32 5.28 -10.11 1.23
N ASP A 33 4.87 -9.08 1.96
CA ASP A 33 5.75 -7.96 2.31
C ASP A 33 6.98 -8.43 3.10
N ALA A 34 6.78 -9.41 3.99
CA ALA A 34 7.88 -9.99 4.76
C ALA A 34 8.84 -10.80 3.87
N ALA A 35 8.31 -11.54 2.90
CA ALA A 35 9.11 -12.33 1.95
C ALA A 35 9.93 -11.44 0.99
N ASP A 36 9.32 -10.36 0.50
CA ASP A 36 9.93 -9.47 -0.49
C ASP A 36 10.82 -8.39 0.13
N GLY A 37 10.71 -8.16 1.44
CA GLY A 37 11.55 -7.22 2.18
C GLY A 37 11.10 -5.75 2.10
N PHE A 38 9.90 -5.48 1.57
CA PHE A 38 9.28 -4.16 1.54
C PHE A 38 7.76 -4.26 1.61
N ILE A 39 7.10 -3.19 2.05
CA ILE A 39 5.64 -3.13 2.11
C ILE A 39 5.08 -2.76 0.75
N HIS A 40 4.22 -3.61 0.18
CA HIS A 40 3.47 -3.32 -1.03
C HIS A 40 2.30 -2.41 -0.69
N LEU A 41 2.38 -1.17 -1.15
CA LEU A 41 1.28 -0.23 -1.22
C LEU A 41 1.06 0.16 -2.68
N SER A 42 -0.02 0.90 -2.91
CA SER A 42 -0.42 1.35 -4.23
C SER A 42 -0.85 2.81 -4.16
N ASP A 43 -0.84 3.49 -5.30
CA ASP A 43 -1.55 4.74 -5.46
C ASP A 43 -3.05 4.46 -5.69
N ARG A 44 -3.81 5.53 -5.92
CA ARG A 44 -5.26 5.47 -6.16
C ARG A 44 -5.62 4.68 -7.42
N THR A 45 -4.80 4.78 -8.47
CA THR A 45 -5.13 4.23 -9.81
C THR A 45 -4.92 2.72 -9.90
N SER A 46 -3.99 2.21 -9.09
CA SER A 46 -3.54 0.82 -9.12
C SER A 46 -4.33 -0.12 -8.20
N ALA A 47 -5.01 0.37 -7.17
CA ALA A 47 -5.74 -0.49 -6.23
C ALA A 47 -6.76 -1.42 -6.93
N PRO A 48 -7.63 -0.96 -7.87
CA PRO A 48 -8.54 -1.86 -8.57
C PRO A 48 -7.84 -2.90 -9.45
N VAL A 49 -6.68 -2.54 -10.03
CA VAL A 49 -5.86 -3.43 -10.86
C VAL A 49 -5.26 -4.54 -10.00
N VAL A 50 -4.66 -4.18 -8.85
CA VAL A 50 -4.08 -5.12 -7.89
C VAL A 50 -5.13 -6.08 -7.36
N ALA A 51 -6.34 -5.60 -7.04
CA ALA A 51 -7.44 -6.46 -6.62
C ALA A 51 -7.80 -7.51 -7.68
N GLY A 52 -7.88 -7.11 -8.95
CA GLY A 52 -8.17 -8.03 -10.05
C GLY A 52 -7.08 -9.07 -10.32
N LEU A 53 -5.81 -8.72 -10.11
CA LEU A 53 -4.68 -9.61 -10.35
C LEU A 53 -4.43 -10.60 -9.20
N PHE A 54 -4.50 -10.13 -7.96
CA PHE A 54 -4.02 -10.89 -6.80
C PHE A 54 -5.14 -11.32 -5.84
N PHE A 55 -6.32 -10.71 -5.92
CA PHE A 55 -7.41 -10.93 -4.97
C PHE A 55 -8.73 -11.33 -5.62
N SER A 56 -8.73 -11.75 -6.90
CA SER A 56 -9.93 -12.03 -7.72
C SER A 56 -10.98 -12.96 -7.12
N THR A 57 -10.64 -13.75 -6.10
CA THR A 57 -11.55 -14.68 -5.41
C THR A 57 -11.82 -14.32 -3.94
N ALA A 58 -11.20 -13.26 -3.42
CA ALA A 58 -11.35 -12.82 -2.03
C ALA A 58 -12.74 -12.21 -1.81
N LYS A 59 -13.49 -12.71 -0.83
CA LYS A 59 -14.85 -12.23 -0.54
C LYS A 59 -14.89 -11.15 0.52
N ASP A 60 -13.83 -11.05 1.29
CA ASP A 60 -13.64 -10.22 2.48
C ASP A 60 -12.49 -9.22 2.28
N LEU A 61 -12.21 -8.83 1.03
CA LEU A 61 -11.15 -7.90 0.69
C LEU A 61 -11.41 -6.52 1.34
N ARG A 62 -10.33 -5.93 1.85
CA ARG A 62 -10.30 -4.62 2.49
C ARG A 62 -9.44 -3.68 1.68
N LEU A 63 -9.94 -2.47 1.46
CA LEU A 63 -9.18 -1.32 1.01
C LEU A 63 -8.84 -0.44 2.21
N ILE A 64 -7.56 -0.33 2.52
CA ILE A 64 -7.04 0.53 3.57
C ILE A 64 -6.41 1.76 2.91
N GLU A 65 -6.90 2.95 3.26
CA GLU A 65 -6.28 4.21 2.86
C GLU A 65 -5.39 4.73 3.98
N LEU A 66 -4.17 5.14 3.63
CA LEU A 66 -3.21 5.75 4.52
C LEU A 66 -2.87 7.18 4.10
N ALA A 67 -2.59 8.03 5.08
CA ALA A 67 -2.00 9.34 4.85
C ALA A 67 -0.47 9.24 4.84
N SER A 68 0.16 9.59 3.73
CA SER A 68 1.63 9.53 3.61
C SER A 68 2.34 10.49 4.57
N SER A 69 1.69 11.58 4.96
CA SER A 69 2.20 12.52 5.98
C SER A 69 2.41 11.89 7.37
N LYS A 70 1.76 10.75 7.66
CA LYS A 70 1.91 10.02 8.93
C LYS A 70 3.04 8.98 8.91
N LEU A 71 3.78 8.87 7.80
CA LEU A 71 4.93 7.95 7.65
C LEU A 71 6.28 8.62 7.92
N ALA A 72 6.29 9.87 8.40
CA ALA A 72 7.51 10.62 8.61
C ALA A 72 8.35 10.06 9.79
N PRO A 73 9.69 10.06 9.70
CA PRO A 73 10.51 10.57 8.60
C PRO A 73 10.54 9.62 7.38
N LEU A 74 10.41 10.18 6.17
CA LEU A 74 10.46 9.42 4.93
C LEU A 74 11.15 10.19 3.78
N SER A 75 11.70 9.45 2.82
CA SER A 75 12.16 9.97 1.53
C SER A 75 11.37 9.36 0.37
N TRP A 76 11.10 10.16 -0.66
CA TRP A 76 10.48 9.69 -1.91
C TRP A 76 11.54 9.54 -3.00
N VAL A 77 11.54 8.38 -3.65
CA VAL A 77 12.25 8.11 -4.89
C VAL A 77 11.22 7.75 -5.94
N VAL A 78 11.11 8.58 -6.97
CA VAL A 78 10.17 8.36 -8.08
C VAL A 78 10.91 7.64 -9.19
N GLY A 79 10.29 6.59 -9.73
CA GLY A 79 10.90 5.76 -10.77
C GLY A 79 9.86 4.96 -11.56
N LYS A 80 10.33 3.85 -12.11
CA LYS A 80 9.55 2.85 -12.84
C LYS A 80 10.05 1.45 -12.49
N MET A 81 9.26 0.43 -12.81
CA MET A 81 9.71 -0.96 -12.62
C MET A 81 11.07 -1.22 -13.27
N GLY A 82 11.95 -1.88 -12.50
CA GLY A 82 13.33 -2.19 -12.90
C GLY A 82 14.38 -1.19 -12.42
N ASP A 83 13.96 -0.01 -11.92
CA ASP A 83 14.88 0.92 -11.27
C ASP A 83 15.38 0.35 -9.93
N ALA A 84 16.57 0.78 -9.51
CA ALA A 84 17.15 0.35 -8.24
C ALA A 84 16.29 0.81 -7.04
N ALA A 85 16.02 -0.10 -6.11
CA ALA A 85 15.31 0.24 -4.88
C ALA A 85 16.13 1.20 -4.00
N PRO A 86 15.49 2.16 -3.31
CA PRO A 86 16.17 3.03 -2.37
C PRO A 86 16.59 2.27 -1.12
N THR A 87 17.68 2.70 -0.49
CA THR A 87 18.11 2.21 0.83
C THR A 87 17.72 3.25 1.88
N PRO A 88 16.86 2.92 2.86
CA PRO A 88 16.51 3.85 3.93
C PRO A 88 17.71 4.09 4.86
N ALA A 89 17.82 5.31 5.39
CA ALA A 89 18.70 5.58 6.52
C ALA A 89 18.18 4.88 7.78
N GLU A 90 19.05 4.71 8.78
CA GLU A 90 18.66 4.10 10.06
C GLU A 90 17.54 4.89 10.72
N GLY A 91 16.43 4.20 11.03
CA GLY A 91 15.25 4.82 11.66
C GLY A 91 14.32 5.57 10.69
N GLU A 92 14.61 5.57 9.38
CA GLU A 92 13.78 6.23 8.37
C GLU A 92 13.04 5.22 7.48
N LEU A 93 12.01 5.71 6.78
CA LEU A 93 11.38 5.01 5.68
C LEU A 93 11.87 5.57 4.34
N ALA A 94 12.05 4.69 3.36
CA ALA A 94 12.28 5.09 1.97
C ALA A 94 11.14 4.56 1.11
N ILE A 95 10.55 5.42 0.29
CA ILE A 95 9.44 5.05 -0.59
C ILE A 95 9.93 5.07 -2.04
N HIS A 96 9.74 3.95 -2.73
CA HIS A 96 9.89 3.87 -4.18
C HIS A 96 8.50 3.98 -4.82
N TYR A 97 8.22 5.12 -5.45
CA TYR A 97 6.97 5.33 -6.16
C TYR A 97 7.16 5.12 -7.66
N LEU A 98 6.62 4.02 -8.16
CA LEU A 98 6.72 3.59 -9.55
C LEU A 98 5.49 4.09 -10.30
N ILE A 99 5.59 5.30 -10.85
CA ILE A 99 4.44 6.02 -11.42
C ILE A 99 3.71 5.24 -12.51
N PRO A 100 4.38 4.61 -13.49
CA PRO A 100 3.67 3.95 -14.58
C PRO A 100 2.78 2.80 -14.10
N GLU A 101 3.16 2.15 -13.00
CA GLU A 101 2.44 1.02 -12.41
C GLU A 101 1.53 1.41 -11.24
N GLY A 102 1.72 2.62 -10.69
CA GLY A 102 1.07 3.07 -9.46
C GLY A 102 1.59 2.35 -8.20
N CYS A 103 2.69 1.59 -8.28
CA CYS A 103 3.21 0.86 -7.14
C CYS A 103 3.93 1.79 -6.15
N VAL A 104 3.69 1.59 -4.86
CA VAL A 104 4.35 2.33 -3.78
C VAL A 104 5.02 1.31 -2.86
N HIS A 105 6.34 1.16 -2.98
CA HIS A 105 7.10 0.22 -2.15
C HIS A 105 7.74 0.95 -0.98
N VAL A 106 7.45 0.52 0.25
CA VAL A 106 8.01 1.13 1.46
C VAL A 106 9.08 0.24 2.06
N PHE A 107 10.30 0.77 2.16
CA PHE A 107 11.47 0.12 2.74
C PHE A 107 11.77 0.72 4.12
N GLY A 108 12.20 -0.12 5.06
CA GLY A 108 12.65 0.29 6.39
C GLY A 108 12.20 -0.66 7.50
N ALA A 109 13.02 -0.76 8.56
CA ALA A 109 12.78 -1.71 9.65
C ALA A 109 11.53 -1.39 10.49
N GLY A 110 11.11 -0.11 10.53
CA GLY A 110 9.94 0.33 11.31
C GLY A 110 8.60 -0.10 10.73
N GLY A 111 8.55 -0.53 9.47
CA GLY A 111 7.31 -0.85 8.77
C GLY A 111 6.37 0.36 8.61
N VAL A 112 5.16 0.09 8.13
CA VAL A 112 4.12 1.12 7.97
C VAL A 112 3.19 1.07 9.20
N PRO A 113 3.13 2.11 10.05
CA PRO A 113 2.33 2.04 11.27
C PRO A 113 0.82 2.09 10.97
N THR A 114 0.00 1.35 11.72
CA THR A 114 -1.47 1.39 11.57
C THR A 114 -2.06 2.75 11.96
N SER A 115 -1.35 3.57 12.74
CA SER A 115 -1.74 4.94 13.01
C SER A 115 -1.79 5.83 11.75
N ALA A 116 -1.12 5.41 10.67
CA ALA A 116 -1.18 6.05 9.36
C ALA A 116 -2.49 5.82 8.61
N ILE A 117 -3.28 4.82 9.00
CA ILE A 117 -4.59 4.53 8.43
C ILE A 117 -5.53 5.72 8.70
N VAL A 118 -6.22 6.15 7.65
CA VAL A 118 -7.26 7.18 7.74
C VAL A 118 -8.66 6.60 7.59
N ARG A 119 -8.80 5.50 6.84
CA ARG A 119 -10.03 4.70 6.75
C ARG A 119 -9.75 3.32 6.17
N GLU A 120 -10.67 2.41 6.41
CA GLU A 120 -10.71 1.07 5.85
C GLU A 120 -12.14 0.79 5.40
N GLU A 121 -12.31 0.26 4.19
CA GLU A 121 -13.61 -0.14 3.66
C GLU A 121 -13.59 -1.57 3.12
N ALA A 122 -14.74 -2.24 3.20
CA ALA A 122 -14.94 -3.51 2.52
C ALA A 122 -15.06 -3.27 1.01
N VAL A 123 -14.37 -4.08 0.21
CA VAL A 123 -14.47 -4.09 -1.25
C VAL A 123 -14.88 -5.48 -1.74
N PRO A 124 -16.15 -5.89 -1.50
CA PRO A 124 -16.60 -7.25 -1.79
C PRO A 124 -16.63 -7.53 -3.30
N LEU A 125 -16.68 -8.81 -3.67
CA LEU A 125 -16.97 -9.21 -5.05
C LEU A 125 -18.41 -8.86 -5.41
N GLY A 126 -18.57 -8.14 -6.51
CA GLY A 126 -19.85 -7.88 -7.15
C GLY A 126 -20.37 -9.09 -7.92
N ALA A 127 -21.59 -8.95 -8.45
CA ALA A 127 -22.25 -10.01 -9.22
C ALA A 127 -21.51 -10.38 -10.52
N ASP A 128 -20.66 -9.48 -11.03
CA ASP A 128 -19.82 -9.68 -12.21
C ASP A 128 -18.45 -10.28 -11.90
N GLY A 129 -18.19 -10.63 -10.63
CA GLY A 129 -16.92 -11.18 -10.17
C GLY A 129 -15.80 -10.13 -10.05
N LYS A 130 -16.12 -8.84 -10.09
CA LYS A 130 -15.16 -7.75 -9.84
C LYS A 130 -15.39 -7.14 -8.47
N HIS A 131 -14.33 -6.65 -7.84
CA HIS A 131 -14.44 -5.94 -6.57
C HIS A 131 -15.19 -4.62 -6.74
N VAL A 132 -16.12 -4.37 -5.83
CA VAL A 132 -16.86 -3.11 -5.74
C VAL A 132 -16.08 -2.15 -4.87
N PHE A 133 -15.54 -1.10 -5.47
CA PHE A 133 -14.79 -0.05 -4.78
C PHE A 133 -15.71 1.12 -4.38
N PRO A 134 -15.37 1.85 -3.31
CA PRO A 134 -16.13 3.02 -2.91
C PRO A 134 -15.90 4.20 -3.86
N ASP A 135 -16.93 5.04 -4.06
CA ASP A 135 -16.92 6.19 -4.98
C ASP A 135 -15.83 7.24 -4.71
N TRP A 136 -15.24 7.21 -3.51
CA TRP A 136 -14.20 8.16 -3.11
C TRP A 136 -12.80 7.78 -3.61
N LEU A 137 -12.62 6.54 -4.08
CA LEU A 137 -11.37 6.06 -4.69
C LEU A 137 -11.30 6.60 -6.12
#